data_AF-A0A523CGF6-F1
#
_entry.id   AF-A0A523CGF6-F1
#
_cell.length_a   1.000
_cell.length_b   1.000
_cell.length_c   1.000
_cell.angle_alpha   90.00
_cell.angle_beta   90.00
_cell.angle_gamma   90.00
#
_symmetry.space_group_name_H-M   'P 1'
#
loop_
_entity.id
_entity.type
_entity.pdbx_description
1 polymer ?
#
loop_
_entity_poly.entity_id
_entity_poly.type
_entity_poly.pdbx_seq_one_letter_code
_entity_poly.pdbx_strand_id
1 'polypeptide(L)'
;MVSALATIPLLKQHIDAEEDLVRIVVNARSRVEANLALGMLRESVSERVLVAALNLREVLDSLPGYPCSMAIDETTLSRVAGLTKDRSAWTKPLDDDPDITLSVSTAGNFCFDLAVGIDGRSIFWTPPSAEEDFVHPELLDACLDRPALLPAVIALTEDMGLVFNPRFYMSVDDWNLDHLQESFEDFRAIF
;
A
#
# COMPACT_ATOMS: atom_id res chain seq x y z
N MET A 1 5.43 -1.42 14.67
CA MET A 1 5.27 -1.29 13.21
C MET A 1 6.01 -2.37 12.39
N VAL A 2 6.82 -3.24 13.01
CA VAL A 2 7.71 -4.20 12.32
C VAL A 2 7.02 -5.51 11.87
N SER A 3 5.75 -5.78 12.23
CA SER A 3 5.18 -7.13 12.06
C SER A 3 4.65 -7.47 10.66
N ALA A 4 3.99 -6.55 9.94
CA ALA A 4 3.41 -6.86 8.62
C ALA A 4 4.43 -6.81 7.47
N LEU A 5 5.41 -5.91 7.54
CA LEU A 5 6.51 -5.88 6.55
C LEU A 5 7.37 -7.15 6.65
N ALA A 6 7.49 -7.72 7.84
CA ALA A 6 8.16 -9.00 8.07
C ALA A 6 7.42 -10.20 7.46
N THR A 7 6.15 -10.05 7.05
CA THR A 7 5.37 -11.12 6.41
C THR A 7 5.39 -11.08 4.89
N ILE A 8 5.96 -10.05 4.25
CA ILE A 8 6.12 -10.00 2.79
C ILE A 8 6.86 -11.25 2.25
N PRO A 9 7.99 -11.71 2.84
CA PRO A 9 8.65 -12.94 2.39
C PRO A 9 7.76 -14.18 2.50
N LEU A 10 6.86 -14.23 3.50
CA LEU A 10 5.92 -15.34 3.66
C LEU A 10 4.87 -15.36 2.54
N LEU A 11 4.36 -14.20 2.14
CA LEU A 11 3.42 -14.06 1.03
C LEU A 11 4.06 -14.52 -0.28
N LYS A 12 5.29 -14.08 -0.58
CA LYS A 12 6.00 -14.48 -1.81
C LYS A 12 6.18 -15.99 -1.95
N GLN A 13 6.45 -16.70 -0.85
CA GLN A 13 6.65 -18.16 -0.87
C GLN A 13 5.40 -18.96 -1.24
N HIS A 14 4.22 -18.33 -1.20
CA HIS A 14 2.92 -18.99 -1.41
C HIS A 14 2.11 -18.35 -2.54
N ILE A 15 2.64 -17.29 -3.17
CA ILE A 15 1.95 -16.53 -4.22
C ILE A 15 1.92 -17.28 -5.56
N ASP A 16 2.91 -18.13 -5.86
CA ASP A 16 3.11 -18.71 -7.20
C ASP A 16 1.94 -19.55 -7.77
N ALA A 17 0.99 -19.98 -6.95
CA ALA A 17 -0.17 -20.76 -7.40
C ALA A 17 -1.49 -19.98 -7.49
N GLU A 18 -1.65 -18.90 -6.72
CA GLU A 18 -2.92 -18.16 -6.55
C GLU A 18 -2.66 -16.64 -6.49
N GLU A 19 -1.67 -16.18 -7.26
CA GLU A 19 -1.14 -14.81 -7.25
C GLU A 19 -2.25 -13.76 -7.41
N ASP A 20 -3.16 -13.98 -8.35
CA ASP A 20 -4.25 -13.05 -8.64
C ASP A 20 -5.20 -12.89 -7.45
N LEU A 21 -5.53 -13.97 -6.75
CA LEU A 21 -6.40 -13.89 -5.57
C LEU A 21 -5.69 -13.16 -4.42
N VAL A 22 -4.38 -13.37 -4.24
CA VAL A 22 -3.61 -12.65 -3.21
C VAL A 22 -3.57 -11.15 -3.53
N ARG A 23 -3.35 -10.78 -4.81
CA ARG A 23 -3.40 -9.38 -5.24
C ARG A 23 -4.75 -8.74 -4.94
N ILE A 24 -5.85 -9.44 -5.23
CA ILE A 24 -7.21 -8.96 -4.94
C ILE A 24 -7.40 -8.76 -3.43
N VAL A 25 -7.05 -9.74 -2.60
CA VAL A 25 -7.19 -9.61 -1.13
C VAL A 25 -6.41 -8.40 -0.61
N VAL A 26 -5.19 -8.18 -1.12
CA VAL A 26 -4.30 -7.13 -0.63
C VAL A 26 -4.69 -5.75 -1.15
N ASN A 27 -5.06 -5.61 -2.43
CA ASN A 27 -5.08 -4.31 -3.10
C ASN A 27 -6.48 -3.80 -3.48
N ALA A 28 -7.47 -4.66 -3.64
CA ALA A 28 -8.80 -4.22 -4.05
C ALA A 28 -9.41 -3.32 -2.97
N ARG A 29 -9.95 -2.15 -3.31
CA ARG A 29 -10.69 -1.30 -2.37
C ARG A 29 -12.00 -1.94 -1.92
N SER A 30 -12.65 -2.67 -2.82
CA SER A 30 -13.88 -3.40 -2.54
C SER A 30 -13.65 -4.48 -1.48
N ARG A 31 -14.32 -4.33 -0.34
CA ARG A 31 -14.24 -5.33 0.73
C ARG A 31 -14.99 -6.60 0.40
N VAL A 32 -16.03 -6.52 -0.41
CA VAL A 32 -16.76 -7.70 -0.92
C VAL A 32 -15.83 -8.51 -1.81
N GLU A 33 -15.10 -7.87 -2.71
CA GLU A 33 -14.15 -8.55 -3.60
C GLU A 33 -13.03 -9.22 -2.81
N ALA A 34 -12.45 -8.49 -1.85
CA ALA A 34 -11.44 -9.04 -0.96
C ALA A 34 -11.96 -10.23 -0.14
N ASN A 35 -13.18 -10.17 0.38
CA ASN A 35 -13.81 -11.28 1.11
C ASN A 35 -14.04 -12.51 0.22
N LEU A 36 -14.47 -12.31 -1.03
CA LEU A 36 -14.67 -13.41 -1.98
C LEU A 36 -13.34 -14.09 -2.31
N ALA A 37 -12.31 -13.31 -2.63
CA ALA A 37 -10.98 -13.83 -2.90
C ALA A 37 -10.37 -14.53 -1.68
N LEU A 38 -10.57 -13.97 -0.48
CA LEU A 38 -10.16 -14.57 0.79
C LEU A 38 -10.84 -15.93 1.01
N GLY A 39 -12.14 -16.03 0.71
CA GLY A 39 -12.90 -17.27 0.79
C GLY A 39 -12.34 -18.37 -0.11
N MET A 40 -11.93 -18.03 -1.33
CA MET A 40 -11.30 -18.96 -2.27
C MET A 40 -9.89 -19.37 -1.79
N LEU A 41 -9.08 -18.40 -1.34
CA LEU A 41 -7.72 -18.67 -0.85
C LEU A 41 -7.68 -19.55 0.40
N ARG A 42 -8.72 -19.51 1.24
CA ARG A 42 -8.83 -20.37 2.43
C ARG A 42 -8.72 -21.86 2.12
N GLU A 43 -9.04 -22.28 0.90
CA GLU A 43 -8.95 -23.69 0.49
C GLU A 43 -7.52 -24.10 0.10
N SER A 44 -6.67 -23.13 -0.28
CA SER A 44 -5.36 -23.37 -0.91
C SER A 44 -4.17 -22.95 -0.04
N VAL A 45 -4.32 -22.03 0.91
CA VAL A 45 -3.21 -21.52 1.73
C VAL A 45 -3.49 -21.57 3.24
N SER A 46 -2.42 -21.60 4.04
CA SER A 46 -2.55 -21.60 5.50
C SER A 46 -3.12 -20.29 6.03
N GLU A 47 -3.82 -20.33 7.16
CA GLU A 47 -4.37 -19.15 7.83
C GLU A 47 -3.32 -18.06 8.10
N ARG A 48 -2.09 -18.46 8.42
CA ARG A 48 -0.98 -17.52 8.63
C ARG A 48 -0.69 -16.65 7.40
N VAL A 49 -0.80 -17.22 6.20
CA VAL A 49 -0.61 -16.50 4.93
C VAL A 49 -1.78 -15.54 4.69
N LEU A 50 -3.01 -15.97 4.99
CA LEU A 50 -4.20 -15.12 4.88
C LEU A 50 -4.12 -13.90 5.81
N VAL A 51 -3.76 -14.12 7.08
CA VAL A 51 -3.57 -13.04 8.05
C VAL A 51 -2.47 -12.08 7.61
N ALA A 52 -1.39 -12.59 7.01
CA ALA A 52 -0.35 -11.74 6.43
C ALA A 52 -0.88 -10.87 5.28
N ALA A 53 -1.71 -11.44 4.39
CA ALA A 53 -2.30 -10.70 3.27
C ALA A 53 -3.25 -9.61 3.77
N LEU A 54 -4.10 -9.92 4.75
CA LEU A 54 -5.01 -8.94 5.36
C LEU A 54 -4.24 -7.85 6.09
N ASN A 55 -3.19 -8.18 6.85
CA ASN A 55 -2.37 -7.17 7.50
C ASN A 55 -1.62 -6.26 6.50
N LEU A 56 -1.26 -6.78 5.32
CA LEU A 56 -0.69 -5.96 4.25
C LEU A 56 -1.77 -5.06 3.61
N ARG A 57 -3.00 -5.57 3.43
CA ARG A 57 -4.14 -4.77 2.99
C ARG A 57 -4.35 -3.55 3.89
N GLU A 58 -4.37 -3.75 5.21
CA GLU A 58 -4.56 -2.65 6.18
C GLU A 58 -3.41 -1.63 6.13
N VAL A 59 -2.19 -2.08 5.82
CA VAL A 59 -1.05 -1.20 5.57
C VAL A 59 -1.31 -0.32 4.36
N LEU A 60 -1.78 -0.88 3.24
CA LEU A 60 -2.08 -0.13 2.02
C LEU A 60 -3.27 0.81 2.20
N ASP A 61 -4.34 0.37 2.87
CA ASP A 61 -5.52 1.20 3.19
C ASP A 61 -5.17 2.38 4.11
N SER A 62 -4.17 2.20 4.99
CA SER A 62 -3.71 3.26 5.91
C SER A 62 -2.79 4.29 5.25
N LEU A 63 -2.31 4.03 4.04
CA LEU A 63 -1.55 5.03 3.29
C LEU A 63 -2.50 6.10 2.74
N PRO A 64 -2.03 7.35 2.58
CA PRO A 64 -2.86 8.40 2.03
C PRO A 64 -3.27 8.07 0.59
N GLY A 65 -4.56 8.23 0.30
CA GLY A 65 -5.00 8.36 -1.09
C GLY A 65 -4.55 9.73 -1.62
N TYR A 66 -3.91 9.75 -2.78
CA TYR A 66 -3.54 11.00 -3.43
C TYR A 66 -4.68 11.49 -4.35
N PRO A 67 -4.89 12.82 -4.45
CA PRO A 67 -4.15 13.88 -3.77
C PRO A 67 -4.51 14.05 -2.29
N CYS A 68 -3.57 14.49 -1.45
CA CYS A 68 -3.77 14.65 -0.01
C CYS A 68 -3.14 15.92 0.59
N SER A 69 -3.71 16.40 1.70
CA SER A 69 -3.13 17.48 2.50
C SER A 69 -2.10 16.93 3.48
N MET A 70 -0.88 17.47 3.42
CA MET A 70 0.20 17.22 4.37
C MET A 70 0.02 18.10 5.62
N ALA A 71 0.59 17.65 6.75
CA ALA A 71 0.63 18.46 7.97
C ALA A 71 1.76 19.50 7.97
N ILE A 72 2.68 19.38 7.02
CA ILE A 72 3.83 20.27 6.83
C ILE A 72 3.87 20.83 5.40
N ASP A 73 4.66 21.87 5.19
CA ASP A 73 4.94 22.39 3.84
C ASP A 73 6.05 21.60 3.12
N GLU A 74 6.10 21.75 1.79
CA GLU A 74 7.08 21.10 0.92
C GLU A 74 8.55 21.41 1.22
N THR A 75 8.85 22.59 1.77
CA THR A 75 10.23 22.96 2.15
C THR A 75 10.62 22.20 3.41
N THR A 76 9.71 22.09 4.37
CA THR A 76 9.91 21.25 5.55
C THR A 76 10.04 19.77 5.15
N LEU A 77 9.16 19.28 4.27
CA LEU A 77 9.20 17.90 3.77
C LEU A 77 10.54 17.58 3.11
N SER A 78 11.01 18.44 2.19
CA SER A 78 12.27 18.21 1.49
C SER A 78 13.46 18.09 2.44
N ARG A 79 13.47 18.87 3.53
CA ARG A 79 14.53 18.81 4.54
C ARG A 79 14.47 17.56 5.40
N VAL A 80 13.29 17.14 5.86
CA VAL A 80 13.15 15.99 6.77
C VAL A 80 13.32 14.67 6.02
N ALA A 81 12.71 14.54 4.84
CA ALA A 81 12.80 13.35 4.02
C ALA A 81 14.12 13.27 3.22
N GLY A 82 14.86 14.37 3.13
CA GLY A 82 16.11 14.46 2.36
C GLY A 82 15.87 14.48 0.84
N LEU A 83 14.76 15.10 0.40
CA LEU A 83 14.42 15.19 -1.01
C LEU A 83 15.19 16.31 -1.70
N THR A 84 15.53 16.08 -2.96
CA THR A 84 16.16 17.04 -3.84
C THR A 84 15.19 17.45 -4.95
N LYS A 85 15.18 18.72 -5.31
CA LYS A 85 14.27 19.24 -6.34
C LYS A 85 14.79 18.89 -7.72
N ASP A 86 14.04 18.07 -8.47
CA ASP A 86 14.24 17.87 -9.90
C ASP A 86 13.04 18.41 -10.68
N ARG A 87 13.28 19.49 -11.43
CA ARG A 87 12.24 20.25 -12.17
C ARG A 87 11.07 20.64 -11.26
N SER A 88 9.94 19.94 -11.37
CA SER A 88 8.69 20.20 -10.65
C SER A 88 8.39 19.18 -9.55
N ALA A 89 9.26 18.20 -9.33
CA ALA A 89 9.07 17.16 -8.33
C ALA A 89 10.21 17.17 -7.29
N TRP A 90 9.89 16.68 -6.10
CA TRP A 90 10.87 16.42 -5.05
C TRP A 90 11.22 14.94 -5.06
N THR A 91 12.49 14.62 -5.19
CA THR A 91 12.95 13.26 -5.49
C THR A 91 14.02 12.79 -4.52
N LYS A 92 14.03 11.49 -4.23
CA LYS A 92 15.08 10.83 -3.45
C LYS A 92 15.25 9.37 -3.89
N PRO A 93 16.48 8.92 -4.20
CA PRO A 93 16.76 7.50 -4.35
C PRO A 93 16.65 6.80 -2.99
N LEU A 94 16.25 5.53 -2.97
CA LEU A 94 16.24 4.76 -1.73
C LEU A 94 17.67 4.41 -1.31
N ASP A 95 17.94 4.52 -0.01
CA ASP A 95 19.26 4.23 0.55
C ASP A 95 19.62 2.73 0.39
N ASP A 96 18.63 1.85 0.57
CA ASP A 96 18.79 0.38 0.52
C ASP A 96 18.57 -0.21 -0.89
N ASP A 97 18.04 0.56 -1.84
CA ASP A 97 17.83 0.15 -3.23
C ASP A 97 17.92 1.35 -4.19
N PRO A 98 19.15 1.78 -4.58
CA PRO A 98 19.36 3.00 -5.37
C PRO A 98 18.73 2.99 -6.77
N ASP A 99 18.31 1.81 -7.26
CA ASP A 99 17.59 1.68 -8.53
C ASP A 99 16.13 2.17 -8.40
N ILE A 100 15.66 2.39 -7.16
CA ILE A 100 14.34 2.92 -6.84
C ILE A 100 14.47 4.39 -6.45
N THR A 101 13.62 5.23 -7.05
CA THR A 101 13.52 6.66 -6.70
C THR A 101 12.09 7.01 -6.34
N LEU A 102 11.89 7.61 -5.17
CA LEU A 102 10.60 8.22 -4.81
C LEU A 102 10.57 9.66 -5.31
N SER A 103 9.46 10.05 -5.94
CA SER A 103 9.22 11.39 -6.45
C SER A 103 7.85 11.86 -6.01
N VAL A 104 7.76 13.01 -5.33
CA VAL A 104 6.49 13.61 -4.95
C VAL A 104 6.27 14.93 -5.67
N SER A 105 5.04 15.13 -6.13
CA SER A 105 4.60 16.40 -6.70
C SER A 105 3.83 17.17 -5.64
N THR A 106 4.33 18.35 -5.24
CA THR A 106 3.74 19.13 -4.14
C THR A 106 3.49 20.59 -4.54
N ALA A 107 2.56 21.23 -3.84
CA ALA A 107 2.44 22.69 -3.78
C ALA A 107 2.01 23.12 -2.38
N GLY A 108 2.90 23.83 -1.67
CA GLY A 108 2.63 24.28 -0.31
C GLY A 108 2.54 23.10 0.65
N ASN A 109 1.39 22.89 1.29
CA ASN A 109 1.13 21.74 2.15
C ASN A 109 0.30 20.64 1.45
N PHE A 110 0.22 20.65 0.13
CA PHE A 110 -0.57 19.70 -0.63
C PHE A 110 0.34 18.77 -1.44
N CYS A 111 0.10 17.45 -1.36
CA CYS A 111 0.76 16.45 -2.17
C CYS A 111 -0.22 15.96 -3.25
N PHE A 112 0.13 16.17 -4.51
CA PHE A 112 -0.71 15.78 -5.64
C PHE A 112 -0.60 14.29 -5.93
N ASP A 113 0.61 13.75 -5.91
CA ASP A 113 0.87 12.34 -6.16
C ASP A 113 2.27 11.95 -5.71
N LEU A 114 2.44 10.64 -5.52
CA LEU A 114 3.72 9.95 -5.37
C LEU A 114 3.98 9.15 -6.65
N ALA A 115 5.17 9.24 -7.20
CA ALA A 115 5.64 8.41 -8.29
C ALA A 115 6.89 7.64 -7.85
N VAL A 116 6.96 6.39 -8.27
CA VAL A 116 8.09 5.50 -8.00
C VAL A 116 8.80 5.24 -9.32
N GLY A 117 10.06 5.66 -9.38
CA GLY A 117 11.00 5.33 -10.45
C GLY A 117 11.59 3.95 -10.20
N ILE A 118 11.38 3.00 -11.11
CA ILE A 118 11.97 1.64 -11.07
C ILE A 118 12.46 1.30 -12.48
N ASP A 119 13.72 0.87 -12.61
CA ASP A 119 14.33 0.43 -13.87
C ASP A 119 14.14 1.45 -15.03
N GLY A 120 14.21 2.75 -14.71
CA GLY A 120 14.05 3.84 -15.67
C GLY A 120 12.60 4.16 -16.08
N ARG A 121 11.60 3.48 -15.51
CA ARG A 121 10.18 3.79 -15.67
C ARG A 121 9.68 4.52 -14.42
N SER A 122 8.78 5.49 -14.60
CA SER A 122 8.11 6.18 -13.50
C SER A 122 6.65 5.74 -13.46
N ILE A 123 6.22 5.17 -12.34
CA ILE A 123 4.86 4.66 -12.14
C ILE A 123 4.23 5.46 -10.99
N PHE A 124 3.03 5.98 -11.19
CA PHE A 124 2.30 6.70 -10.14
C PHE A 124 1.77 5.72 -9.10
N TRP A 125 1.78 6.13 -7.84
CA TRP A 125 1.25 5.38 -6.71
C TRP A 125 -0.26 5.18 -6.86
N THR A 126 -0.94 6.25 -7.26
CA THR A 126 -2.37 6.25 -7.56
C THR A 126 -2.66 5.34 -8.75
N PRO A 127 -3.58 4.36 -8.61
CA PRO A 127 -3.92 3.49 -9.72
C PRO A 127 -4.75 4.24 -10.79
N PRO A 128 -4.78 3.75 -12.04
CA PRO A 128 -5.59 4.33 -13.11
C PRO A 128 -7.09 4.39 -12.77
N SER A 129 -7.56 3.38 -12.04
CA SER A 129 -8.92 3.28 -11.48
C SER A 129 -8.85 3.44 -9.96
N ALA A 130 -8.82 4.68 -9.46
CA ALA A 130 -8.69 4.98 -8.02
C ALA A 130 -9.82 4.40 -7.14
N GLU A 131 -10.95 4.00 -7.72
CA GLU A 131 -12.06 3.36 -7.01
C GLU A 131 -11.89 1.84 -6.85
N GLU A 132 -11.05 1.21 -7.68
CA GLU A 132 -10.90 -0.25 -7.73
C GLU A 132 -9.76 -0.72 -6.81
N ASP A 133 -8.62 -0.03 -6.83
CA ASP A 133 -7.39 -0.45 -6.14
C ASP A 133 -6.86 0.62 -5.16
N PHE A 134 -6.13 0.17 -4.13
CA PHE A 134 -5.40 1.08 -3.23
C PHE A 134 -4.18 1.67 -3.92
N VAL A 135 -3.38 0.83 -4.57
CA VAL A 135 -2.14 1.22 -5.24
C VAL A 135 -2.09 0.67 -6.66
N HIS A 136 -1.27 1.28 -7.52
CA HIS A 136 -1.03 0.77 -8.87
C HIS A 136 -0.56 -0.71 -8.82
N PRO A 137 -1.15 -1.64 -9.60
CA PRO A 137 -0.81 -3.08 -9.53
C PRO A 137 0.69 -3.38 -9.72
N GLU A 138 1.36 -2.72 -10.68
CA GLU A 138 2.83 -2.87 -10.82
C GLU A 138 3.63 -2.45 -9.57
N LEU A 139 3.11 -1.51 -8.78
CA LEU A 139 3.77 -1.08 -7.53
C LEU A 139 3.45 -1.99 -6.36
N LEU A 140 2.30 -2.65 -6.35
CA LEU A 140 2.03 -3.73 -5.42
C LEU A 140 3.07 -4.84 -5.61
N ASP A 141 3.25 -5.28 -6.86
CA ASP A 141 4.26 -6.30 -7.20
C ASP A 141 5.66 -5.83 -6.81
N ALA A 142 6.01 -4.57 -7.11
CA ALA A 142 7.27 -3.99 -6.69
C ALA A 142 7.44 -3.95 -5.16
N CYS A 143 6.38 -3.71 -4.38
CA CYS A 143 6.44 -3.75 -2.91
C CYS A 143 6.71 -5.17 -2.39
N LEU A 144 6.20 -6.19 -3.08
CA LEU A 144 6.51 -7.58 -2.77
C LEU A 144 7.93 -7.95 -3.22
N ASP A 145 8.37 -7.43 -4.36
CA ASP A 145 9.67 -7.75 -4.98
C ASP A 145 10.87 -7.03 -4.41
N ARG A 146 10.67 -5.78 -4.00
CA ARG A 146 11.71 -4.87 -3.52
C ARG A 146 11.39 -4.47 -2.08
N PRO A 147 11.92 -5.20 -1.08
CA PRO A 147 11.53 -5.02 0.34
C PRO A 147 11.75 -3.61 0.89
N ALA A 148 12.60 -2.80 0.26
CA ALA A 148 12.88 -1.43 0.67
C ALA A 148 11.77 -0.43 0.26
N LEU A 149 10.95 -0.76 -0.74
CA LEU A 149 9.98 0.19 -1.32
C LEU A 149 8.89 0.58 -0.32
N LEU A 150 8.12 -0.39 0.17
CA LEU A 150 6.98 -0.11 1.05
C LEU A 150 7.40 0.59 2.36
N PRO A 151 8.48 0.18 3.06
CA PRO A 151 8.98 0.92 4.22
C PRO A 151 9.34 2.37 3.89
N ALA A 152 9.94 2.64 2.73
CA ALA A 152 10.30 3.99 2.32
C ALA A 152 9.07 4.87 2.04
N VAL A 153 8.01 4.30 1.47
CA VAL A 153 6.73 5.00 1.25
C VAL A 153 6.04 5.32 2.58
N ILE A 154 6.07 4.39 3.54
CA ILE A 154 5.56 4.62 4.89
C ILE A 154 6.35 5.74 5.57
N ALA A 155 7.68 5.67 5.54
CA ALA A 155 8.55 6.71 6.13
C ALA A 155 8.27 8.08 5.52
N LEU A 156 8.10 8.15 4.19
CA LEU A 156 7.74 9.39 3.51
C LEU A 156 6.36 9.91 3.94
N THR A 157 5.39 9.03 4.16
CA THR A 157 4.05 9.38 4.68
C THR A 157 4.15 9.98 6.09
N GLU A 158 4.95 9.38 6.96
CA GLU A 158 5.22 9.91 8.30
C GLU A 158 5.96 11.25 8.25
N ASP A 159 6.92 11.40 7.32
CA ASP A 159 7.65 12.64 7.07
C ASP A 159 6.73 13.77 6.58
N MET A 160 5.64 13.46 5.87
CA MET A 160 4.56 14.42 5.54
C MET A 160 3.75 14.87 6.77
N GLY A 161 4.04 14.29 7.95
CA GLY A 161 3.35 14.52 9.21
C GLY A 161 1.97 13.88 9.26
N LEU A 162 1.72 12.87 8.42
CA LEU A 162 0.48 12.11 8.41
C LEU A 162 0.55 10.98 9.43
N VAL A 163 -0.60 10.67 10.03
CA VAL A 163 -0.71 9.57 10.99
C VAL A 163 -0.79 8.26 10.22
N PHE A 164 0.21 7.40 10.40
CA PHE A 164 0.22 6.05 9.87
C PHE A 164 0.02 5.04 11.02
N ASN A 165 -1.17 4.45 11.11
CA ASN A 165 -1.52 3.52 12.19
C ASN A 165 -2.44 2.39 11.70
N PRO A 166 -1.91 1.46 10.87
CA PRO A 166 -2.67 0.32 10.38
C PRO A 166 -3.11 -0.59 11.52
N ARG A 167 -4.32 -1.14 11.39
CA ARG A 167 -4.80 -2.19 12.30
C ARG A 167 -4.16 -3.51 11.89
N PHE A 168 -3.81 -4.32 12.89
CA PHE A 168 -3.25 -5.64 12.67
C PHE A 168 -4.08 -6.69 13.37
N TYR A 169 -4.37 -7.75 12.63
CA TYR A 169 -5.21 -8.86 13.04
C TYR A 169 -4.34 -10.08 13.33
N MET A 170 -4.81 -10.90 14.27
CA MET A 170 -4.14 -12.14 14.68
C MET A 170 -4.79 -13.38 14.05
N SER A 171 -6.02 -13.25 13.58
CA SER A 171 -6.77 -14.29 12.88
C SER A 171 -7.62 -13.68 11.75
N VAL A 172 -8.06 -14.52 10.81
CA VAL A 172 -9.00 -14.10 9.76
C VAL A 172 -10.36 -13.72 10.37
N ASP A 173 -10.75 -14.40 11.45
CA ASP A 173 -12.02 -14.16 12.10
C ASP A 173 -12.06 -12.78 12.80
N ASP A 174 -10.95 -12.30 13.36
CA ASP A 174 -10.86 -10.94 13.92
C ASP A 174 -11.11 -9.87 12.85
N TRP A 175 -10.50 -10.03 11.67
CA TRP A 175 -10.71 -9.13 10.54
C TRP A 175 -12.17 -9.16 10.07
N ASN A 176 -12.75 -10.35 9.92
CA ASN A 176 -14.16 -10.49 9.54
C ASN A 176 -15.08 -9.81 10.57
N LEU A 177 -14.81 -9.97 11.87
CA LEU A 177 -15.62 -9.36 12.92
C LEU A 177 -15.62 -7.83 12.85
N ASP A 178 -14.46 -7.22 12.62
CA ASP A 178 -14.33 -5.77 12.51
C ASP A 178 -14.97 -5.21 11.23
N HIS A 179 -14.95 -5.97 10.13
CA HIS A 179 -15.41 -5.51 8.82
C HIS A 179 -16.76 -6.09 8.37
N LEU A 180 -17.43 -6.87 9.21
CA LEU A 180 -18.71 -7.55 8.91
C LEU A 180 -19.80 -6.57 8.49
N GLN A 181 -19.95 -5.46 9.23
CA GLN A 181 -21.02 -4.49 8.95
C GLN A 181 -20.82 -3.77 7.62
N GLU A 182 -19.60 -3.31 7.35
CA GLU A 182 -19.26 -2.60 6.11
C GLU A 182 -19.34 -3.54 4.90
N SER A 183 -18.94 -4.81 5.05
CA SER A 183 -19.09 -5.82 3.99
C SER A 183 -20.56 -6.10 3.64
N PHE A 184 -21.46 -6.08 4.63
CA PHE A 184 -22.90 -6.22 4.41
C PHE A 184 -23.53 -5.00 3.71
N GLU A 185 -23.03 -3.79 4.00
CA GLU A 185 -23.48 -2.55 3.36
C GLU A 185 -23.07 -2.51 1.88
N ASP A 186 -21.81 -2.85 1.58
CA ASP A 186 -21.31 -2.96 0.20
C ASP A 186 -22.06 -4.03 -0.60
N PHE A 187 -22.32 -5.20 0.00
CA PHE A 187 -23.09 -6.25 -0.65
C PHE A 187 -24.51 -5.80 -1.02
N ARG A 188 -25.16 -5.01 -0.15
CA ARG A 188 -26.49 -4.43 -0.45
C ARG A 188 -26.47 -3.33 -1.51
N ALA A 189 -25.33 -2.69 -1.75
CA ALA A 189 -25.22 -1.69 -2.82
C ALA A 189 -25.10 -2.35 -4.20
N ILE A 190 -24.64 -3.60 -4.25
CA ILE A 190 -24.43 -4.37 -5.49
C ILE A 190 -25.71 -5.10 -5.96
N PHE A 191 -26.69 -5.35 -5.07
CA PHE A 191 -27.94 -6.08 -5.34
C PHE A 191 -29.19 -5.24 -5.07
#